data_AF-A0A8J6P721-F1
#
_entry.id   AF-A0A8J6P721-F1
#
_cell.length_a   1.000
_cell.length_b   1.000
_cell.length_c   1.000
_cell.angle_alpha   90.00
_cell.angle_beta   90.00
_cell.angle_gamma   90.00
#
_symmetry.space_group_name_H-M   'P 1'
#
loop_
_entity.id
_entity.type
_entity.pdbx_description
1 polymer ?
#
loop_
_entity_poly.entity_id
_entity_poly.type
_entity_poly.pdbx_seq_one_letter_code
_entity_poly.pdbx_strand_id
1 'polypeptide(L)'
;MQESEFRPLVKQFINQFGFKVFDIPENEKSKSPDFDVIGKSDRYTLELKIKGDDPVGIKNDENALLRGELVSKTIPVGPRNTLAGILRDGVKQNIDHDHDRKTYHMIWVHSAGQDPNLLNSRFHATLYGIETLFSIRKTNVITCYYFHNSAFFSWREFLDGVILSYNDQIQLCINTLSPRVDNFRKSQLTVAMVNGLCDPDVLEARYDDLYIADCEIDRNNEKEVLEYLQKKYGLDHLQTIPMNQHTGSIALPTKNEKS
;
A
#
# COMPACT_ATOMS: atom_id res chain seq x y z
N MET A 1 -8.16 -15.11 6.71
CA MET A 1 -9.24 -14.19 7.08
C MET A 1 -10.18 -14.05 5.90
N GLN A 2 -11.48 -14.28 6.12
CA GLN A 2 -12.51 -14.06 5.12
C GLN A 2 -13.17 -12.69 5.30
N GLU A 3 -13.90 -12.21 4.30
CA GLU A 3 -14.56 -10.90 4.35
C GLU A 3 -15.58 -10.78 5.49
N SER A 4 -16.32 -11.87 5.76
CA SER A 4 -17.28 -11.97 6.86
C SER A 4 -16.65 -11.78 8.25
N GLU A 5 -15.36 -12.08 8.39
CA GLU A 5 -14.59 -11.86 9.62
C GLU A 5 -13.94 -10.47 9.63
N PHE A 6 -13.52 -9.98 8.47
CA PHE A 6 -12.78 -8.73 8.34
C PHE A 6 -13.66 -7.50 8.57
N ARG A 7 -14.88 -7.48 8.00
CA ARG A 7 -15.81 -6.35 8.12
C ARG A 7 -16.11 -5.98 9.58
N PRO A 8 -16.50 -6.92 10.48
CA PRO A 8 -16.72 -6.60 11.89
C PRO A 8 -15.48 -6.04 12.59
N LEU A 9 -14.28 -6.57 12.29
CA LEU A 9 -13.03 -6.11 12.90
C LEU A 9 -12.71 -4.67 12.51
N VAL A 10 -12.87 -4.32 11.23
CA VAL A 10 -12.69 -2.94 10.75
C VAL A 10 -13.66 -1.99 11.44
N LYS A 11 -14.94 -2.35 11.56
CA LYS A 11 -15.92 -1.54 12.30
C LYS A 11 -15.52 -1.34 13.75
N GLN A 12 -15.13 -2.41 14.43
CA GLN A 12 -14.72 -2.33 15.83
C GLN A 12 -13.52 -1.38 15.99
N PHE A 13 -12.51 -1.52 15.14
CA PHE A 13 -11.33 -0.67 15.16
C PHE A 13 -11.67 0.81 14.92
N ILE A 14 -12.46 1.11 13.88
CA ILE A 14 -12.85 2.49 13.56
C ILE A 14 -13.72 3.09 14.67
N ASN A 15 -14.63 2.30 15.26
CA ASN A 15 -15.46 2.74 16.37
C ASN A 15 -14.64 3.08 17.63
N GLN A 16 -13.49 2.44 17.87
CA GLN A 16 -12.60 2.77 19.00
C GLN A 16 -12.06 4.20 18.94
N PHE A 17 -11.98 4.79 17.74
CA PHE A 17 -11.62 6.19 17.55
C PHE A 17 -12.82 7.16 17.58
N GLY A 18 -14.00 6.67 17.96
CA GLY A 18 -15.20 7.48 18.13
C GLY A 18 -15.92 7.84 16.83
N PHE A 19 -15.64 7.13 15.73
CA PHE A 19 -16.43 7.23 14.51
C PHE A 19 -17.67 6.34 14.59
N LYS A 20 -18.66 6.64 13.76
CA LYS A 20 -19.80 5.75 13.49
C LYS A 20 -19.62 5.13 12.11
N VAL A 21 -19.75 3.81 12.01
CA VAL A 21 -19.61 3.07 10.75
C VAL A 21 -20.96 2.49 10.33
N PHE A 22 -21.34 2.73 9.09
CA PHE A 22 -22.57 2.23 8.49
C PHE A 22 -22.23 1.36 7.28
N ASP A 23 -22.86 0.19 7.17
CA ASP A 23 -22.80 -0.61 5.94
C ASP A 23 -23.48 0.15 4.82
N ILE A 24 -22.81 0.22 3.68
CA ILE A 24 -23.46 0.61 2.43
C ILE A 24 -24.07 -0.67 1.83
N PRO A 25 -25.37 -0.68 1.54
CA PRO A 25 -26.00 -1.83 0.91
C PRO A 25 -25.35 -2.16 -0.44
N GLU A 26 -25.18 -3.44 -0.72
CA GLU A 26 -24.80 -3.89 -2.06
C GLU A 26 -25.91 -3.52 -3.05
N ASN A 27 -25.53 -2.95 -4.20
CA ASN A 27 -26.45 -2.67 -5.27
C ASN A 27 -26.31 -3.76 -6.35
N GLU A 28 -27.41 -4.40 -6.73
CA GLU A 28 -27.44 -5.43 -7.78
C GLU A 28 -26.90 -4.93 -9.14
N LYS A 29 -26.94 -3.61 -9.38
CA LYS A 29 -26.55 -2.98 -10.65
C LYS A 29 -25.14 -2.39 -10.66
N SER A 30 -24.54 -2.14 -9.50
CA SER A 30 -23.20 -1.52 -9.41
C SER A 30 -22.52 -1.91 -8.10
N LYS A 31 -21.21 -2.18 -8.15
CA LYS A 31 -20.43 -2.41 -6.93
C LYS A 31 -20.40 -1.11 -6.11
N SER A 32 -20.82 -1.18 -4.86
CA SER A 32 -20.72 -0.08 -3.89
C SER A 32 -19.46 -0.25 -3.02
N PRO A 33 -18.99 0.84 -2.40
CA PRO A 33 -18.05 0.76 -1.28
C PRO A 33 -18.65 0.02 -0.10
N ASP A 34 -17.83 -0.43 0.83
CA ASP A 34 -18.32 -1.21 1.97
C ASP A 34 -18.95 -0.35 3.08
N PHE A 35 -18.35 0.79 3.41
CA PHE A 35 -18.77 1.59 4.56
C PHE A 35 -18.83 3.10 4.29
N ASP A 36 -19.81 3.73 4.93
CA ASP A 36 -19.78 5.14 5.28
C ASP A 36 -19.30 5.29 6.73
N VAL A 37 -18.28 6.13 6.92
CA VAL A 37 -17.69 6.42 8.23
C VAL A 37 -17.92 7.89 8.55
N ILE A 38 -18.58 8.15 9.68
CA ILE A 38 -18.97 9.49 10.12
C ILE A 38 -18.24 9.84 11.41
N GLY A 39 -17.39 10.86 11.34
CA GLY A 39 -16.76 11.50 12.49
C GLY A 39 -17.55 12.69 13.00
N LYS A 40 -16.92 13.52 13.83
CA LYS A 40 -17.53 14.77 14.33
C LYS A 40 -17.64 15.83 13.23
N SER A 41 -16.55 15.99 12.47
CA SER A 41 -16.40 17.00 11.41
C SER A 41 -16.19 16.39 10.03
N ASP A 42 -15.66 15.17 9.98
CA ASP A 42 -15.21 14.52 8.75
C ASP A 42 -16.09 13.32 8.40
N ARG A 43 -16.19 13.03 7.10
CA ARG A 43 -16.88 11.86 6.57
C ARG A 43 -15.96 11.13 5.60
N TYR A 44 -16.04 9.81 5.59
CA TYR A 44 -15.22 8.96 4.74
C TYR A 44 -16.10 7.91 4.09
N THR A 45 -15.79 7.60 2.84
CA THR A 45 -16.30 6.42 2.15
C THR A 45 -15.14 5.44 2.03
N LEU A 46 -15.35 4.22 2.54
CA LEU A 46 -14.29 3.25 2.76
C LEU A 46 -14.61 1.93 2.06
N GLU A 47 -13.71 1.53 1.16
CA GLU A 47 -13.74 0.22 0.51
C GLU A 47 -12.72 -0.73 1.17
N LEU A 48 -13.10 -1.97 1.45
CA LEU A 48 -12.23 -3.00 2.00
C LEU A 48 -11.71 -3.91 0.89
N LYS A 49 -10.44 -4.30 1.00
CA LYS A 49 -9.82 -5.32 0.16
C LYS A 49 -8.99 -6.26 1.01
N ILE A 50 -9.15 -7.56 0.82
CA ILE A 50 -8.25 -8.57 1.37
C ILE A 50 -7.42 -9.13 0.23
N LYS A 51 -6.09 -9.13 0.40
CA LYS A 51 -5.19 -9.76 -0.56
C LYS A 51 -4.31 -10.79 0.14
N GLY A 52 -4.39 -12.03 -0.33
CA GLY A 52 -3.49 -13.10 0.06
C GLY A 52 -2.79 -13.73 -1.14
N ASP A 53 -2.05 -14.79 -0.84
CA ASP A 53 -1.36 -15.60 -1.84
C ASP A 53 -2.33 -16.27 -2.81
N ASP A 54 -1.80 -16.62 -3.98
CA ASP A 54 -2.50 -17.46 -4.95
C ASP A 54 -2.57 -18.91 -4.42
N PRO A 55 -3.76 -19.47 -4.17
CA PRO A 55 -3.92 -20.84 -3.69
C PRO A 55 -3.26 -21.87 -4.62
N VAL A 56 -3.22 -21.60 -5.93
CA VAL A 56 -2.58 -22.48 -6.92
C VAL A 56 -1.06 -22.47 -6.72
N GLY A 57 -0.48 -21.30 -6.49
CA GLY A 57 0.94 -21.13 -6.19
C GLY A 57 1.35 -21.88 -4.92
N ILE A 58 0.58 -21.73 -3.84
CA ILE A 58 0.83 -22.44 -2.57
C ILE A 58 0.82 -23.95 -2.79
N LYS A 59 -0.21 -24.47 -3.45
CA LYS A 59 -0.34 -25.92 -3.69
C LYS A 59 0.80 -26.48 -4.54
N ASN A 60 1.30 -25.71 -5.50
CA ASN A 60 2.44 -26.11 -6.32
C ASN A 60 3.74 -26.19 -5.50
N ASP A 61 3.97 -25.20 -4.63
CA ASP A 61 5.13 -25.21 -3.73
C ASP A 61 5.07 -26.37 -2.74
N GLU A 62 3.90 -26.60 -2.12
CA GLU A 62 3.68 -27.71 -1.19
C GLU A 62 3.96 -29.06 -1.86
N ASN A 63 3.46 -29.25 -3.09
CA ASN A 63 3.72 -30.47 -3.85
C ASN A 63 5.21 -30.67 -4.16
N ALA A 64 5.95 -29.58 -4.45
CA ALA A 64 7.40 -29.65 -4.67
C ALA A 64 8.15 -30.01 -3.37
N LEU A 65 7.80 -29.37 -2.26
CA LEU A 65 8.36 -29.67 -0.94
C LEU A 65 8.10 -31.12 -0.51
N LEU A 66 6.90 -31.65 -0.78
CA LEU A 66 6.56 -33.05 -0.51
C LEU A 66 7.39 -34.04 -1.34
N ARG A 67 7.88 -33.64 -2.51
CA ARG A 67 8.82 -34.43 -3.32
C ARG A 67 10.28 -34.29 -2.86
N GLY A 68 10.54 -33.55 -1.79
CA GLY A 68 11.89 -33.27 -1.29
C GLY A 68 12.66 -32.25 -2.12
N GLU A 69 11.97 -31.49 -2.97
CA GLU A 69 12.58 -30.45 -3.80
C GLU A 69 12.84 -29.17 -2.98
N LEU A 70 13.91 -28.45 -3.32
CA LEU A 70 14.14 -27.09 -2.83
C LEU A 70 13.25 -26.12 -3.61
N VAL A 71 12.35 -25.42 -2.91
CA VAL A 71 11.60 -24.31 -3.49
C VAL A 71 12.37 -23.03 -3.24
N SER A 72 12.95 -22.46 -4.29
CA SER A 72 13.63 -21.16 -4.25
C SER A 72 12.87 -20.14 -5.09
N LYS A 73 12.67 -18.93 -4.56
CA LYS A 73 11.98 -17.84 -5.27
C LYS A 73 12.76 -16.55 -5.13
N THR A 74 12.89 -15.85 -6.25
CA THR A 74 13.31 -14.45 -6.31
C THR A 74 12.08 -13.61 -6.62
N ILE A 75 11.74 -12.71 -5.72
CA ILE A 75 10.47 -12.01 -5.70
C ILE A 75 10.73 -10.50 -5.70
N PRO A 76 10.41 -9.77 -6.79
CA PRO A 76 10.60 -8.32 -6.83
C PRO A 76 9.75 -7.60 -5.80
N VAL A 77 10.32 -6.63 -5.08
CA VAL A 77 9.64 -5.82 -4.06
C VAL A 77 8.87 -4.64 -4.69
N GLY A 78 9.18 -4.30 -5.94
CA GLY A 78 8.61 -3.16 -6.68
C GLY A 78 7.12 -3.25 -7.03
N PRO A 79 6.58 -2.23 -7.72
CA PRO A 79 5.16 -2.08 -8.01
C PRO A 79 4.60 -3.22 -8.87
N ARG A 80 3.29 -3.49 -8.73
CA ARG A 80 2.59 -4.54 -9.50
C ARG A 80 1.26 -4.07 -10.06
N ASN A 81 1.07 -4.28 -11.36
CA ASN A 81 -0.18 -3.97 -12.08
C ASN A 81 -1.41 -4.65 -11.47
N THR A 82 -1.26 -5.86 -10.92
CA THR A 82 -2.36 -6.57 -10.25
C THR A 82 -2.80 -5.86 -8.97
N LEU A 83 -1.87 -5.31 -8.19
CA LEU A 83 -2.18 -4.54 -6.99
C LEU A 83 -2.78 -3.18 -7.35
N ALA A 84 -2.27 -2.54 -8.40
CA ALA A 84 -2.88 -1.32 -8.94
C ALA A 84 -4.32 -1.58 -9.42
N GLY A 85 -4.59 -2.75 -10.03
CA GLY A 85 -5.94 -3.16 -10.41
C GLY A 85 -6.91 -3.23 -9.23
N ILE A 86 -6.48 -3.78 -8.09
CA ILE A 86 -7.29 -3.84 -6.87
C ILE A 86 -7.66 -2.44 -6.37
N LEU A 87 -6.68 -1.53 -6.34
CA LEU A 87 -6.89 -0.15 -5.91
C LEU A 87 -7.81 0.60 -6.88
N ARG A 88 -7.59 0.45 -8.19
CA ARG A 88 -8.43 1.04 -9.24
C ARG A 88 -9.89 0.66 -9.07
N ASP A 89 -10.16 -0.61 -8.78
CA ASP A 89 -11.53 -1.10 -8.66
C ASP A 89 -12.21 -0.49 -7.42
N GLY A 90 -11.48 -0.34 -6.30
CA GLY A 90 -12.00 0.37 -5.12
C GLY A 90 -12.20 1.87 -5.35
N VAL A 91 -11.31 2.53 -6.09
CA VAL A 91 -11.50 3.94 -6.48
C VAL A 91 -12.76 4.10 -7.32
N LYS A 92 -13.03 3.20 -8.28
CA LYS A 92 -14.26 3.23 -9.07
C LYS A 92 -15.51 3.11 -8.21
N GLN A 93 -15.52 2.19 -7.24
CA GLN A 93 -16.64 2.04 -6.31
C GLN A 93 -16.89 3.34 -5.52
N ASN A 94 -15.83 3.99 -5.03
CA ASN A 94 -15.93 5.25 -4.32
C ASN A 94 -16.50 6.38 -5.21
N ILE A 95 -16.03 6.49 -6.45
CA ILE A 95 -16.52 7.48 -7.43
C ILE A 95 -17.99 7.23 -7.77
N ASP A 96 -18.38 5.98 -7.99
CA ASP A 96 -19.76 5.63 -8.37
C ASP A 96 -20.74 5.90 -7.22
N HIS A 97 -20.29 5.76 -5.97
CA HIS A 97 -21.11 6.01 -4.78
C HIS A 97 -21.17 7.49 -4.39
N ASP A 98 -20.03 8.20 -4.40
CA ASP A 98 -19.92 9.61 -4.02
C ASP A 98 -19.23 10.41 -5.13
N HIS A 99 -19.93 10.57 -6.25
CA HIS A 99 -19.45 11.29 -7.44
C HIS A 99 -19.07 12.74 -7.13
N ASP A 100 -19.83 13.39 -6.25
CA ASP A 100 -19.62 14.78 -5.86
C ASP A 100 -18.44 14.95 -4.87
N ARG A 101 -17.79 13.85 -4.46
CA ARG A 101 -16.67 13.83 -3.49
C ARG A 101 -17.00 14.56 -2.18
N LYS A 102 -18.19 14.31 -1.62
CA LYS A 102 -18.61 14.87 -0.33
C LYS A 102 -17.88 14.25 0.86
N THR A 103 -17.28 13.08 0.68
CA THR A 103 -16.49 12.39 1.71
C THR A 103 -15.03 12.25 1.29
N TYR A 104 -14.13 11.96 2.23
CA TYR A 104 -12.79 11.47 1.92
C TYR A 104 -12.87 10.03 1.43
N HIS A 105 -12.31 9.76 0.26
CA HIS A 105 -12.35 8.46 -0.38
C HIS A 105 -11.14 7.66 0.03
N MET A 106 -11.40 6.51 0.63
CA MET A 106 -10.41 5.68 1.28
C MET A 106 -10.53 4.23 0.80
N ILE A 107 -9.41 3.52 0.83
CA ILE A 107 -9.39 2.07 0.69
C ILE A 107 -8.65 1.49 1.88
N TRP A 108 -9.17 0.43 2.49
CA TRP A 108 -8.48 -0.37 3.47
C TRP A 108 -8.05 -1.69 2.83
N VAL A 109 -6.75 -1.93 2.74
CA VAL A 109 -6.19 -3.18 2.26
C VAL A 109 -5.61 -4.00 3.42
N HIS A 110 -6.08 -5.23 3.58
CA HIS A 110 -5.47 -6.21 4.47
C HIS A 110 -4.62 -7.22 3.69
N SER A 111 -3.33 -7.25 4.00
CA SER A 111 -2.39 -8.21 3.46
C SER A 111 -2.36 -9.46 4.36
N ALA A 112 -2.73 -10.60 3.78
CA ALA A 112 -2.74 -11.91 4.42
C ALA A 112 -1.84 -12.89 3.64
N GLY A 113 -1.67 -14.11 4.16
CA GLY A 113 -0.91 -15.18 3.49
C GLY A 113 0.41 -15.52 4.19
N GLN A 114 1.30 -16.16 3.45
CA GLN A 114 2.60 -16.66 3.89
C GLN A 114 3.61 -15.52 4.12
N ASP A 115 3.57 -14.46 3.31
CA ASP A 115 4.43 -13.29 3.49
C ASP A 115 3.64 -11.97 3.38
N PRO A 116 2.85 -11.64 4.41
CA PRO A 116 2.04 -10.43 4.43
C PRO A 116 2.92 -9.16 4.52
N ASN A 117 4.16 -9.27 5.02
CA ASN A 117 5.11 -8.17 5.08
C ASN A 117 5.57 -7.76 3.68
N LEU A 118 5.99 -8.74 2.85
CA LEU A 118 6.37 -8.48 1.46
C LEU A 118 5.19 -7.93 0.65
N LEU A 119 4.00 -8.47 0.86
CA LEU A 119 2.80 -7.96 0.20
C LEU A 119 2.51 -6.51 0.60
N ASN A 120 2.65 -6.18 1.88
CA ASN A 120 2.53 -4.81 2.36
C ASN A 120 3.56 -3.87 1.71
N SER A 121 4.83 -4.26 1.67
CA SER A 121 5.90 -3.49 1.00
C SER A 121 5.61 -3.25 -0.47
N ARG A 122 5.01 -4.22 -1.17
CA ARG A 122 4.56 -4.05 -2.56
C ARG A 122 3.36 -3.11 -2.71
N PHE A 123 2.45 -3.10 -1.74
CA PHE A 123 1.41 -2.08 -1.70
C PHE A 123 2.02 -0.69 -1.50
N HIS A 124 3.00 -0.51 -0.63
CA HIS A 124 3.74 0.77 -0.54
C HIS A 124 4.37 1.17 -1.88
N ALA A 125 5.10 0.26 -2.52
CA ALA A 125 5.71 0.51 -3.82
C ALA A 125 4.68 0.85 -4.88
N THR A 126 3.50 0.23 -4.85
CA THR A 126 2.40 0.51 -5.80
C THR A 126 1.69 1.82 -5.49
N LEU A 127 1.46 2.13 -4.21
CA LEU A 127 0.78 3.34 -3.77
C LEU A 127 1.58 4.59 -4.14
N TYR A 128 2.87 4.55 -3.83
CA TYR A 128 3.74 5.71 -3.94
C TYR A 128 4.72 5.64 -5.13
N GLY A 129 4.83 4.53 -5.85
CA GLY A 129 5.83 4.41 -6.93
C GLY A 129 7.25 4.45 -6.38
N ILE A 130 7.51 3.71 -5.30
CA ILE A 130 8.78 3.76 -4.56
C ILE A 130 9.89 3.11 -5.37
N GLU A 131 11.06 3.74 -5.36
CA GLU A 131 12.32 3.16 -5.81
C GLU A 131 13.41 3.33 -4.75
N THR A 132 14.33 2.37 -4.68
CA THR A 132 15.55 2.49 -3.86
C THR A 132 16.66 3.06 -4.72
N LEU A 133 17.24 4.15 -4.26
CA LEU A 133 18.35 4.83 -4.93
C LEU A 133 19.62 4.68 -4.10
N PHE A 134 20.77 4.79 -4.76
CA PHE A 134 22.05 4.94 -4.10
C PHE A 134 22.86 6.06 -4.75
N SER A 135 23.71 6.69 -3.95
CA SER A 135 24.70 7.64 -4.41
C SER A 135 26.04 7.28 -3.80
N ILE A 136 27.11 7.37 -4.58
CA ILE A 136 28.48 7.19 -4.08
C ILE A 136 28.87 8.24 -3.02
N ARG A 137 28.12 9.34 -2.93
CA ARG A 137 28.33 10.41 -1.94
C ARG A 137 27.58 10.18 -0.63
N LYS A 138 26.71 9.17 -0.55
CA LYS A 138 25.95 8.81 0.65
C LYS A 138 26.26 7.39 1.08
N THR A 139 26.33 7.17 2.38
CA THR A 139 26.56 5.83 2.95
C THR A 139 25.28 4.99 3.02
N ASN A 140 24.12 5.65 2.99
CA ASN A 140 22.82 5.00 3.12
C ASN A 140 22.14 4.88 1.75
N VAL A 141 21.31 3.84 1.62
CA VAL A 141 20.31 3.78 0.55
C VAL A 141 19.26 4.86 0.76
N ILE A 142 18.72 5.37 -0.33
CA ILE A 142 17.75 6.46 -0.35
C ILE A 142 16.42 5.88 -0.81
N THR A 143 15.35 6.12 -0.07
CA THR A 143 14.00 5.77 -0.54
C THR A 143 13.43 6.95 -1.30
N CYS A 144 13.06 6.75 -2.57
CA CYS A 144 12.44 7.78 -3.38
C CYS A 144 10.95 7.49 -3.56
N TYR A 145 10.10 8.38 -3.08
CA TYR A 145 8.67 8.39 -3.35
C TYR A 145 8.38 9.03 -4.72
N TYR A 146 7.34 8.55 -5.39
CA TYR A 146 6.84 9.03 -6.68
C TYR A 146 7.85 8.95 -7.84
N PHE A 147 8.84 8.05 -7.72
CA PHE A 147 9.82 7.79 -8.77
C PHE A 147 9.16 7.11 -9.98
N HIS A 148 8.33 6.11 -9.71
CA HIS A 148 7.55 5.39 -10.73
C HIS A 148 6.11 5.90 -10.80
N ASN A 149 5.41 5.50 -11.87
CA ASN A 149 3.94 5.62 -11.91
C ASN A 149 3.33 4.92 -10.68
N SER A 150 2.41 5.60 -10.01
CA SER A 150 1.85 5.15 -8.75
C SER A 150 0.33 5.29 -8.70
N ALA A 151 -0.30 4.56 -7.79
CA ALA A 151 -1.74 4.65 -7.55
C ALA A 151 -2.14 6.06 -7.10
N PHE A 152 -1.38 6.63 -6.17
CA PHE A 152 -1.64 7.97 -5.66
C PHE A 152 -1.46 9.04 -6.70
N PHE A 153 -0.48 8.91 -7.61
CA PHE A 153 -0.38 9.80 -8.76
C PHE A 153 -1.55 9.63 -9.72
N SER A 154 -1.90 8.38 -10.06
CA SER A 154 -2.95 8.05 -11.05
C SER A 154 -4.36 8.46 -10.60
N TRP A 155 -4.65 8.38 -9.30
CA TRP A 155 -5.97 8.66 -8.71
C TRP A 155 -5.94 9.82 -7.70
N ARG A 156 -4.98 10.74 -7.83
CA ARG A 156 -4.84 11.91 -6.95
C ARG A 156 -6.13 12.73 -6.81
N GLU A 157 -6.90 12.85 -7.89
CA GLU A 157 -8.16 13.58 -7.88
C GLU A 157 -9.31 12.85 -7.16
N PHE A 158 -9.14 11.57 -6.78
CA PHE A 158 -10.24 10.74 -6.28
C PHE A 158 -9.91 9.91 -5.04
N LEU A 159 -8.64 9.70 -4.70
CA LEU A 159 -8.22 8.87 -3.57
C LEU A 159 -7.40 9.71 -2.58
N ASP A 160 -7.88 9.88 -1.35
CA ASP A 160 -7.21 10.74 -0.36
C ASP A 160 -6.22 9.96 0.52
N GLY A 161 -6.44 8.66 0.68
CA GLY A 161 -5.51 7.81 1.40
C GLY A 161 -5.88 6.34 1.35
N VAL A 162 -4.97 5.52 1.85
CA VAL A 162 -5.13 4.07 1.94
C VAL A 162 -4.68 3.60 3.30
N ILE A 163 -5.49 2.80 3.96
CA ILE A 163 -5.10 2.08 5.17
C ILE A 163 -4.54 0.74 4.74
N LEU A 164 -3.29 0.47 5.12
CA LEU A 164 -2.67 -0.83 4.97
C LEU A 164 -2.65 -1.53 6.32
N SER A 165 -3.04 -2.79 6.34
CA SER A 165 -2.96 -3.63 7.54
C SER A 165 -2.39 -4.99 7.20
N TYR A 166 -1.62 -5.54 8.12
CA TYR A 166 -1.02 -6.86 7.98
C TYR A 166 -0.56 -7.33 9.36
N ASN A 167 -0.73 -8.62 9.67
CA ASN A 167 -0.52 -9.12 11.03
C ASN A 167 -1.27 -8.23 12.05
N ASP A 168 -0.57 -7.73 13.07
CA ASP A 168 -1.07 -6.78 14.08
C ASP A 168 -0.67 -5.32 13.79
N GLN A 169 -0.19 -5.02 12.57
CA GLN A 169 0.21 -3.68 12.17
C GLN A 169 -0.85 -3.02 11.30
N ILE A 170 -0.96 -1.69 11.46
CA ILE A 170 -1.82 -0.84 10.66
C ILE A 170 -1.11 0.48 10.36
N GLN A 171 -1.26 0.95 9.13
CA GLN A 171 -0.68 2.21 8.68
C GLN A 171 -1.66 2.96 7.78
N LEU A 172 -1.84 4.25 8.05
CA LEU A 172 -2.53 5.19 7.19
C LEU A 172 -1.52 5.82 6.22
N CYS A 173 -1.66 5.53 4.94
CA CYS A 173 -0.89 6.14 3.86
C CYS A 173 -1.66 7.34 3.30
N ILE A 174 -1.08 8.53 3.40
CA ILE A 174 -1.67 9.76 2.85
C ILE A 174 -1.31 9.90 1.38
N ASN A 175 -2.31 10.21 0.54
CA ASN A 175 -2.03 10.68 -0.81
C ASN A 175 -1.62 12.16 -0.77
N THR A 176 -0.32 12.45 -0.80
CA THR A 176 0.16 13.84 -0.73
C THR A 176 -0.16 14.64 -1.99
N LEU A 177 -0.53 13.97 -3.08
CA LEU A 177 -0.94 14.58 -4.34
C LEU A 177 -2.44 14.89 -4.38
N SER A 178 -3.24 14.46 -3.39
CA SER A 178 -4.67 14.77 -3.36
C SER A 178 -4.88 16.28 -3.22
N PRO A 179 -5.83 16.89 -3.99
CA PRO A 179 -6.17 18.31 -3.83
C PRO A 179 -6.75 18.64 -2.46
N ARG A 180 -7.11 17.62 -1.66
CA ARG A 180 -7.63 17.77 -0.30
C ARG A 180 -6.61 17.43 0.79
N VAL A 181 -5.34 17.18 0.45
CA VAL A 181 -4.30 16.69 1.37
C VAL A 181 -4.21 17.54 2.64
N ASP A 182 -4.21 18.87 2.53
CA ASP A 182 -4.06 19.75 3.69
C ASP A 182 -5.23 19.68 4.67
N ASN A 183 -6.43 19.45 4.16
CA ASN A 183 -7.62 19.22 4.99
C ASN A 183 -7.62 17.79 5.54
N PHE A 184 -7.23 16.81 4.72
CA PHE A 184 -7.17 15.41 5.11
C PHE A 184 -6.13 15.15 6.23
N ARG A 185 -4.98 15.82 6.18
CA ARG A 185 -3.94 15.82 7.23
C ARG A 185 -4.47 16.28 8.58
N LYS A 186 -5.44 17.19 8.58
CA LYS A 186 -6.10 17.72 9.78
C LYS A 186 -7.34 16.93 10.20
N SER A 187 -7.74 15.95 9.39
CA SER A 187 -8.97 15.18 9.63
C SER A 187 -8.84 14.31 10.88
N GLN A 188 -10.00 14.01 11.48
CA GLN A 188 -10.07 13.20 12.70
C GLN A 188 -9.35 11.85 12.55
N LEU A 189 -9.44 11.21 11.39
CA LEU A 189 -8.81 9.89 11.14
C LEU A 189 -7.29 9.98 11.17
N THR A 190 -6.71 11.01 10.52
CA THR A 190 -5.26 11.22 10.52
C THR A 190 -4.73 11.48 11.93
N VAL A 191 -5.45 12.28 12.72
CA VAL A 191 -5.10 12.53 14.13
C VAL A 191 -5.18 11.25 14.95
N ALA A 192 -6.23 10.44 14.76
CA ALA A 192 -6.40 9.17 15.47
C ALA A 192 -5.31 8.14 15.13
N MET A 193 -4.79 8.16 13.91
CA MET A 193 -3.79 7.22 13.41
C MET A 193 -2.37 7.79 13.36
N VAL A 194 -2.06 8.84 14.13
CA VAL A 194 -0.77 9.55 14.07
C VAL A 194 0.46 8.64 14.23
N ASN A 195 0.36 7.60 15.07
CA ASN A 195 1.46 6.65 15.31
C ASN A 195 1.70 5.67 14.16
N GLY A 196 0.71 5.50 13.28
CA GLY A 196 0.77 4.66 12.09
C GLY A 196 0.67 5.49 10.83
N LEU A 197 1.16 6.72 10.81
CA LEU A 197 1.05 7.59 9.63
C LEU A 197 2.22 7.40 8.67
N CYS A 198 1.93 7.27 7.38
CA CYS A 198 2.88 7.39 6.28
C CYS A 198 2.50 8.62 5.45
N ASP A 199 3.26 9.69 5.62
CA ASP A 199 3.12 10.95 4.89
C ASP A 199 4.50 11.33 4.33
N PRO A 200 4.77 11.06 3.03
CA PRO A 200 6.06 11.31 2.40
C PRO A 200 6.62 12.71 2.67
N ASP A 201 5.83 13.77 2.60
CA ASP A 201 6.31 15.14 2.76
C ASP A 201 6.79 15.40 4.20
N VAL A 202 6.10 14.81 5.18
CA VAL A 202 6.49 14.90 6.61
C VAL A 202 7.74 14.06 6.88
N LEU A 203 7.87 12.90 6.22
CA LEU A 203 8.99 12.02 6.38
C LEU A 203 10.26 12.58 5.73
N GLU A 204 10.17 13.13 4.51
CA GLU A 204 11.25 13.82 3.81
C GLU A 204 11.86 14.95 4.65
N ALA A 205 11.02 15.74 5.32
CA ALA A 205 11.48 16.83 6.18
C ALA A 205 12.24 16.36 7.44
N ARG A 206 12.16 15.07 7.79
CA ARG A 206 12.75 14.50 9.01
C ARG A 206 13.98 13.63 8.76
N TYR A 207 14.10 13.06 7.57
CA TYR A 207 15.10 12.04 7.26
C TYR A 207 15.88 12.42 6.00
N ASP A 208 17.21 12.39 6.10
CA ASP A 208 18.11 12.78 5.02
C ASP A 208 18.17 11.76 3.86
N ASP A 209 17.59 10.57 4.03
CA ASP A 209 17.59 9.45 3.08
C ASP A 209 16.21 9.19 2.46
N LEU A 210 15.29 10.16 2.55
CA LEU A 210 13.98 10.09 1.91
C LEU A 210 13.83 11.23 0.90
N TYR A 211 13.57 10.87 -0.36
CA TYR A 211 13.37 11.82 -1.46
C TYR A 211 11.99 11.68 -2.08
N ILE A 212 11.56 12.76 -2.74
CA ILE A 212 10.28 12.88 -3.41
C ILE A 212 10.55 13.40 -4.82
N ALA A 213 10.12 12.64 -5.83
CA ALA A 213 10.05 13.10 -7.21
C ALA A 213 8.71 13.82 -7.44
N ASP A 214 8.65 15.09 -7.09
CA ASP A 214 7.52 16.03 -7.21
C ASP A 214 7.62 16.89 -8.49
N CYS A 215 7.89 16.25 -9.62
CA CYS A 215 7.96 16.89 -10.94
C CYS A 215 6.88 16.39 -11.90
N GLU A 216 6.66 17.07 -13.02
CA GLU A 216 5.73 16.64 -14.08
C GLU A 216 6.36 15.73 -15.14
N ILE A 217 7.62 15.31 -14.94
CA ILE A 217 8.38 14.46 -15.87
C ILE A 217 7.64 13.13 -16.10
N ASP A 218 7.66 12.61 -17.33
CA ASP A 218 7.13 11.27 -17.60
C ASP A 218 7.92 10.24 -16.78
N ARG A 219 7.23 9.49 -15.91
CA ARG A 219 7.84 8.50 -15.02
C ARG A 219 8.39 7.28 -15.74
N ASN A 220 8.11 7.12 -17.03
CA ASN A 220 8.80 6.13 -17.86
C ASN A 220 10.23 6.58 -18.24
N ASN A 221 10.55 7.87 -18.09
CA ASN A 221 11.88 8.42 -18.34
C ASN A 221 12.68 8.50 -17.04
N GLU A 222 13.13 7.34 -16.55
CA GLU A 222 13.89 7.23 -15.30
C GLU A 222 15.12 8.15 -15.26
N LYS A 223 15.77 8.36 -16.41
CA LYS A 223 16.95 9.22 -16.51
C LYS A 223 16.61 10.68 -16.17
N GLU A 224 15.54 11.22 -16.72
CA GLU A 224 15.11 12.59 -16.41
C GLU A 224 14.65 12.73 -14.95
N VAL A 225 14.00 11.71 -14.40
CA VAL A 225 13.64 11.68 -12.97
C VAL A 225 14.90 11.69 -12.09
N LEU A 226 15.92 10.90 -12.43
CA LEU A 226 17.20 10.89 -11.71
C LEU A 226 17.92 12.25 -11.82
N GLU A 227 17.96 12.86 -13.00
CA GLU A 227 18.56 14.19 -13.20
C GLU A 227 17.83 15.27 -12.39
N TYR A 228 16.49 15.19 -12.32
CA TYR A 228 15.69 16.06 -11.47
C TYR A 228 16.07 15.90 -9.98
N LEU A 229 16.13 14.67 -9.48
CA LEU A 229 16.46 14.38 -8.09
C LEU A 229 17.89 14.83 -7.75
N GLN A 230 18.85 14.56 -8.64
CA GLN A 230 20.24 15.03 -8.51
C GLN A 230 20.30 16.54 -8.36
N LYS A 231 19.56 17.28 -9.19
CA LYS A 231 19.47 18.74 -9.11
C LYS A 231 18.75 19.22 -7.84
N LYS A 232 17.62 18.61 -7.47
CA LYS A 232 16.81 19.00 -6.31
C LYS A 232 17.59 18.85 -5.00
N TYR A 233 18.32 17.75 -4.84
CA TYR A 233 19.03 17.43 -3.58
C TYR A 233 20.54 17.68 -3.64
N GLY A 234 21.06 18.24 -4.74
CA GLY A 234 22.49 18.54 -4.88
C GLY A 234 23.38 17.30 -4.83
N LEU A 235 22.93 16.19 -5.43
CA LEU A 235 23.69 14.95 -5.52
C LEU A 235 24.26 14.74 -6.92
N ASP A 236 25.42 14.11 -6.98
CA ASP A 236 25.95 13.55 -8.22
C ASP A 236 25.91 12.02 -8.16
N HIS A 237 25.81 11.36 -9.32
CA HIS A 237 25.92 9.90 -9.47
C HIS A 237 24.86 9.12 -8.66
N LEU A 238 23.60 9.54 -8.79
CA LEU A 238 22.44 8.81 -8.29
C LEU A 238 22.06 7.68 -9.26
N GLN A 239 21.78 6.48 -8.75
CA GLN A 239 21.39 5.29 -9.52
C GLN A 239 20.30 4.51 -8.79
N THR A 240 19.53 3.70 -9.53
CA THR A 240 18.48 2.82 -8.98
C THR A 240 19.06 1.46 -8.55
N ILE A 241 18.45 0.85 -7.53
CA ILE A 241 18.72 -0.54 -7.13
C ILE A 241 17.39 -1.30 -7.07
N PRO A 242 17.07 -2.13 -8.08
CA PRO A 242 15.87 -2.93 -8.02
C PRO A 242 15.95 -3.95 -6.87
N MET A 243 15.13 -3.75 -5.85
CA MET A 243 15.10 -4.62 -4.68
C MET A 243 14.34 -5.92 -4.93
N ASN A 244 15.00 -7.04 -4.62
CA ASN A 244 14.42 -8.38 -4.70
C ASN A 244 14.51 -9.07 -3.34
N GLN A 245 13.47 -9.81 -2.98
CA GLN A 245 13.49 -10.74 -1.86
C GLN A 245 13.80 -12.14 -2.38
N HIS A 246 14.72 -12.83 -1.72
CA HIS A 246 15.04 -14.22 -2.00
C HIS A 246 14.49 -15.10 -0.87
N THR A 247 13.73 -16.14 -1.21
CA THR A 247 13.25 -17.14 -0.25
C THR A 247 13.67 -18.53 -0.69
N GLY A 248 13.98 -19.39 0.29
CA GLY A 248 14.33 -20.78 0.08
C GLY A 248 13.66 -21.65 1.14
N SER A 249 12.94 -22.68 0.71
CA SER A 249 12.18 -23.58 1.58
C SER A 249 12.55 -25.03 1.30
N ILE A 250 12.73 -25.82 2.36
CA ILE A 250 12.95 -27.25 2.31
C ILE A 250 12.02 -27.97 3.28
N ALA A 251 11.53 -29.16 2.92
CA ALA A 251 10.84 -30.03 3.85
C ALA A 251 11.86 -30.84 4.65
N LEU A 252 11.82 -30.74 5.99
CA LEU A 252 12.63 -31.59 6.85
C LEU A 252 11.91 -32.92 7.07
N PRO A 253 12.59 -34.07 6.93
CA PRO A 253 11.99 -35.36 7.22
C PRO A 253 11.69 -35.43 8.73
N THR A 254 10.40 -35.54 9.08
CA THR A 254 9.99 -35.88 10.44
C THR A 254 10.35 -37.34 10.69
N LYS A 255 11.22 -37.61 11.67
CA LYS A 255 11.43 -38.97 12.16
C LYS A 255 10.08 -39.52 12.60
N ASN A 256 9.59 -40.54 11.91
CA ASN A 256 8.56 -41.41 12.45
C ASN A 256 9.18 -42.12 13.66
N GLU A 257 8.89 -41.65 14.87
CA GLU A 257 9.04 -42.45 16.07
C GLU A 257 7.99 -43.57 16.00
N LYS A 258 8.36 -44.66 15.30
CA LYS A 258 7.73 -45.95 15.47
C LYS A 258 8.45 -46.64 16.64
N SER A 259 7.81 -46.61 17.81
CA SER A 259 7.97 -47.61 18.86
C SER A 259 6.82 -48.61 18.75
#